data_AF-A0A1R4J598-F1
#
_entry.id   AF-A0A1R4J598-F1
#
_cell.length_a   1.000
_cell.length_b   1.000
_cell.length_c   1.000
_cell.angle_alpha   90.00
_cell.angle_beta   90.00
_cell.angle_gamma   90.00
#
_symmetry.space_group_name_H-M   'P 1'
#
loop_
_entity.id
_entity.type
_entity.pdbx_description
1 polymer ?
#
loop_
_entity_poly.entity_id
_entity_poly.type
_entity_poly.pdbx_seq_one_letter_code
_entity_poly.pdbx_strand_id
1 'polypeptide(L)'
;MPATLPDLTDSETWTDERLDALRAAVLTEQERRYVLTTAEARAEQTAREYRDAVEAALPPLAEGEHRPWSQLTGAHDAYPRGAVVAHGGRVWESRHPANVWEPGGTGVDDRLWVDVTEDAPVPEPVPTAPAFKAGEQVVPGDLRTYQGVVYRCIQAHTTAAHWSPDAAHSLWTRA
;
A
#
# COMPACT_ATOMS: atom_id res chain seq x y z
N MET A 1 -34.70 9.03 23.00
CA MET A 1 -36.15 8.82 22.78
C MET A 1 -36.35 8.70 21.28
N PRO A 2 -36.95 7.61 20.73
CA PRO A 2 -37.30 7.62 19.32
C PRO A 2 -38.30 8.76 19.11
N ALA A 3 -37.97 9.71 18.24
CA ALA A 3 -38.90 10.77 17.87
C ALA A 3 -40.07 10.11 17.14
N THR A 4 -41.27 10.21 17.71
CA THR A 4 -42.50 9.76 17.05
C THR A 4 -42.68 10.57 15.77
N LEU A 5 -42.85 9.89 14.63
CA LEU A 5 -43.12 10.56 13.37
C LEU A 5 -44.41 11.38 13.50
N PRO A 6 -44.43 12.64 13.03
CA PRO A 6 -45.66 13.44 13.07
C PRO A 6 -46.71 12.82 12.14
N ASP A 7 -47.96 12.83 12.57
CA ASP A 7 -49.08 12.35 11.77
C ASP A 7 -49.26 13.23 10.52
N LEU A 8 -49.15 12.63 9.34
CA LEU A 8 -49.16 13.34 8.06
C LEU A 8 -50.57 13.44 7.45
N THR A 9 -51.61 12.84 8.07
CA THR A 9 -52.96 12.82 7.47
C THR A 9 -53.57 14.19 7.25
N ASP A 10 -53.13 15.22 8.00
CA ASP A 10 -53.63 16.59 7.91
C ASP A 10 -52.62 17.57 7.28
N SER A 11 -51.63 17.08 6.53
CA SER A 11 -50.53 17.91 6.01
C SER A 11 -50.98 19.06 5.10
N GLU A 12 -52.19 18.99 4.52
CA GLU A 12 -52.78 20.06 3.70
C GLU A 12 -53.06 21.35 4.50
N THR A 13 -53.16 21.25 5.83
CA THR A 13 -53.41 22.38 6.73
C THR A 13 -52.13 22.95 7.33
N TRP A 14 -50.98 22.33 7.06
CA TRP A 14 -49.71 22.73 7.62
C TRP A 14 -49.17 23.98 6.92
N THR A 15 -48.46 24.82 7.68
CA THR A 15 -47.72 25.94 7.10
C THR A 15 -46.53 25.43 6.29
N ASP A 16 -46.10 26.20 5.28
CA ASP A 16 -44.89 25.90 4.52
C ASP A 16 -43.66 25.76 5.42
N GLU A 17 -43.56 26.59 6.47
CA GLU A 17 -42.50 26.49 7.48
C GLU A 17 -42.47 25.11 8.16
N ARG A 18 -43.64 24.55 8.50
CA ARG A 18 -43.72 23.22 9.13
C ARG A 18 -43.37 22.10 8.15
N LEU A 19 -43.79 22.22 6.89
CA LEU A 19 -43.43 21.28 5.83
C LEU A 19 -41.92 21.32 5.55
N ASP A 20 -41.32 22.50 5.52
CA ASP A 20 -39.88 22.70 5.36
C ASP A 20 -39.09 22.13 6.54
N ALA A 21 -39.55 22.34 7.78
CA ALA A 21 -38.94 21.77 8.98
C ALA A 21 -38.99 20.23 8.97
N LEU A 22 -40.13 19.64 8.56
CA LEU A 22 -40.23 18.19 8.40
C LEU A 22 -39.26 17.68 7.34
N ARG A 23 -39.19 18.34 6.18
CA ARG A 23 -38.24 17.98 5.10
C ARG A 23 -36.80 17.97 5.60
N ALA A 24 -36.38 19.02 6.31
CA ALA A 24 -35.04 19.10 6.88
C ALA A 24 -34.76 17.95 7.86
N ALA A 25 -35.69 17.68 8.78
CA ALA A 25 -35.54 16.59 9.76
C ALA A 25 -35.41 15.21 9.09
N VAL A 26 -36.21 14.95 8.05
CA VAL A 26 -36.14 13.69 7.28
C VAL A 26 -34.79 13.54 6.59
N LEU A 27 -34.31 14.59 5.90
CA LEU A 27 -33.01 14.56 5.22
C LEU A 27 -31.85 14.35 6.20
N THR A 28 -31.87 15.02 7.36
CA THR A 28 -30.88 14.83 8.42
C THR A 28 -30.87 13.39 8.95
N GLU A 29 -32.04 12.80 9.20
CA GLU A 29 -32.12 11.41 9.68
C GLU A 29 -31.66 10.41 8.62
N GLN A 30 -31.97 10.65 7.34
CA GLN A 30 -31.49 9.84 6.22
C GLN A 30 -29.96 9.91 6.11
N GLU A 31 -29.37 11.11 6.17
CA GLU A 31 -27.92 11.28 6.14
C GLU A 31 -27.25 10.61 7.34
N ARG A 32 -27.79 10.79 8.56
CA ARG A 32 -27.26 10.15 9.75
C ARG A 32 -27.26 8.62 9.62
N ARG A 33 -28.34 8.03 9.11
CA ARG A 33 -28.42 6.58 8.86
C ARG A 33 -27.41 6.14 7.81
N TYR A 34 -27.32 6.89 6.70
CA TYR A 34 -26.36 6.61 5.65
C TYR A 34 -24.92 6.65 6.18
N VAL A 35 -24.55 7.69 6.94
CA VAL A 35 -23.24 7.81 7.60
C VAL A 35 -23.00 6.64 8.54
N LEU A 36 -23.93 6.31 9.43
CA LEU A 36 -23.76 5.17 10.34
C LEU A 36 -23.57 3.83 9.62
N THR A 37 -24.22 3.65 8.47
CA THR A 37 -24.12 2.41 7.70
C THR A 37 -22.88 2.33 6.81
N THR A 38 -22.29 3.47 6.43
CA THR A 38 -21.25 3.52 5.39
C THR A 38 -19.91 4.11 5.83
N ALA A 39 -19.85 4.85 6.94
CA ALA A 39 -18.67 5.62 7.31
C ALA A 39 -17.41 4.76 7.48
N GLU A 40 -17.52 3.60 8.13
CA GLU A 40 -16.39 2.69 8.34
C GLU A 40 -15.85 2.16 7.00
N ALA A 41 -16.73 1.60 6.15
CA ALA A 41 -16.34 1.08 4.85
C ALA A 41 -15.71 2.17 3.96
N ARG A 42 -16.25 3.40 4.00
CA ARG A 42 -15.71 4.55 3.26
C ARG A 42 -14.35 4.97 3.80
N ALA A 43 -14.17 5.02 5.12
CA ALA A 43 -12.88 5.36 5.73
C ALA A 43 -11.81 4.33 5.35
N GLU A 44 -12.13 3.04 5.40
CA GLU A 44 -11.21 2.00 4.96
C GLU A 44 -10.88 2.10 3.46
N GLN A 45 -11.87 2.39 2.62
CA GLN A 45 -11.65 2.56 1.18
C GLN A 45 -10.68 3.72 0.92
N THR A 46 -10.90 4.88 1.53
CA THR A 46 -10.00 6.02 1.39
C THR A 46 -8.58 5.71 1.89
N ALA A 47 -8.43 4.93 2.97
CA ALA A 47 -7.12 4.51 3.44
C ALA A 47 -6.39 3.59 2.44
N ARG A 48 -7.12 2.67 1.80
CA ARG A 48 -6.57 1.81 0.72
C ARG A 48 -6.14 2.65 -0.48
N GLU A 49 -7.00 3.55 -0.96
CA GLU A 49 -6.71 4.43 -2.09
C GLU A 49 -5.48 5.32 -1.83
N TYR A 50 -5.35 5.88 -0.62
CA TYR A 50 -4.16 6.65 -0.25
C TYR A 50 -2.89 5.79 -0.30
N ARG A 51 -2.93 4.58 0.25
CA ARG A 51 -1.78 3.67 0.26
C ARG A 51 -1.40 3.23 -1.15
N ASP A 52 -2.37 2.88 -1.99
CA ASP A 52 -2.14 2.50 -3.38
C ASP A 52 -1.51 3.66 -4.16
N ALA A 53 -1.95 4.90 -3.90
CA ALA A 53 -1.36 6.09 -4.49
C ALA A 53 0.09 6.34 -4.01
N VAL A 54 0.37 6.14 -2.73
CA VAL A 54 1.74 6.22 -2.18
C VAL A 54 2.63 5.14 -2.80
N GLU A 55 2.15 3.90 -2.86
CA GLU A 55 2.87 2.77 -3.45
C GLU A 55 3.18 3.00 -4.94
N ALA A 56 2.20 3.52 -5.70
CA ALA A 56 2.38 3.87 -7.11
C ALA A 56 3.41 4.99 -7.35
N ALA A 57 3.70 5.81 -6.33
CA ALA A 57 4.73 6.85 -6.40
C ALA A 57 6.14 6.34 -6.03
N LEU A 58 6.25 5.13 -5.47
CA LEU A 58 7.53 4.51 -5.10
C LEU A 58 8.12 3.71 -6.28
N PRO A 59 9.45 3.52 -6.31
CA PRO A 59 10.08 2.64 -7.29
C PRO A 59 9.49 1.22 -7.20
N PRO A 60 9.20 0.56 -8.33
CA PRO A 60 8.60 -0.77 -8.31
C PRO A 60 9.50 -1.77 -7.59
N LEU A 61 8.88 -2.72 -6.89
CA LEU A 61 9.54 -3.87 -6.29
C LEU A 61 9.74 -4.98 -7.32
N ALA A 62 10.71 -5.86 -7.08
CA ALA A 62 10.80 -7.10 -7.83
C ALA A 62 9.61 -8.02 -7.50
N GLU A 63 9.34 -9.00 -8.35
CA GLU A 63 8.28 -9.98 -8.10
C GLU A 63 8.56 -10.73 -6.78
N GLY A 64 7.55 -10.82 -5.92
CA GLY A 64 7.63 -11.44 -4.59
C GLY A 64 8.28 -10.59 -3.49
N GLU A 65 8.76 -9.38 -3.80
CA GLU A 65 9.22 -8.45 -2.77
C GLU A 65 8.06 -7.70 -2.12
N HIS A 66 8.20 -7.38 -0.82
CA HIS A 66 7.24 -6.60 -0.05
C HIS A 66 7.92 -5.39 0.59
N ARG A 67 7.20 -4.27 0.69
CA ARG A 67 7.70 -3.07 1.39
C ARG A 67 7.98 -3.40 2.85
N PRO A 68 9.08 -2.89 3.44
CA PRO A 68 9.32 -3.06 4.86
C PRO A 68 8.22 -2.36 5.67
N TRP A 69 7.86 -2.94 6.82
CA TRP A 69 7.04 -2.23 7.79
C TRP A 69 7.74 -0.92 8.21
N SER A 70 6.96 0.15 8.33
CA SER A 70 7.42 1.46 8.75
C SER A 70 6.57 1.96 9.90
N GLN A 71 7.22 2.59 10.88
CA GLN A 71 6.50 3.25 11.96
C GLN A 71 5.68 4.43 11.43
N LEU A 72 4.45 4.53 11.93
CA LEU A 72 3.50 5.54 11.50
C LEU A 72 3.89 6.94 11.97
N THR A 73 3.55 7.90 11.13
CA THR A 73 3.66 9.35 11.35
C THR A 73 2.30 9.99 11.65
N GLY A 74 1.19 9.29 11.36
CA GLY A 74 -0.15 9.76 11.67
C GLY A 74 -1.23 8.68 11.57
N ALA A 75 -2.49 9.11 11.46
CA ALA A 75 -3.60 8.19 11.24
C ALA A 75 -3.73 7.74 9.78
N HIS A 76 -3.22 8.54 8.85
CA HIS A 76 -3.40 8.36 7.41
C HIS A 76 -2.48 7.29 6.82
N ASP A 77 -1.38 6.95 7.50
CA ASP A 77 -0.45 5.90 7.10
C ASP A 77 -0.67 4.58 7.83
N ALA A 78 -1.70 4.49 8.68
CA ALA A 78 -2.11 3.23 9.30
C ALA A 78 -2.40 2.14 8.25
N TYR A 79 -2.10 0.89 8.59
CA TYR A 79 -2.23 -0.23 7.67
C TYR A 79 -3.69 -0.67 7.55
N PRO A 80 -4.33 -0.56 6.36
CA PRO A 80 -5.66 -1.09 6.17
C PRO A 80 -5.62 -2.62 6.23
N ARG A 81 -6.80 -3.22 6.42
CA ARG A 81 -6.98 -4.67 6.25
C ARG A 81 -6.49 -5.09 4.86
N GLY A 82 -5.74 -6.18 4.79
CA GLY A 82 -5.15 -6.74 3.58
C GLY A 82 -3.79 -6.14 3.19
N ALA A 83 -3.29 -5.13 3.90
CA ALA A 83 -1.96 -4.60 3.63
C ALA A 83 -0.88 -5.63 4.00
N VAL A 84 0.11 -5.82 3.12
CA VAL A 84 1.21 -6.76 3.30
C VAL A 84 2.53 -6.02 3.48
N VAL A 85 3.32 -6.43 4.46
CA VAL A 85 4.64 -5.85 4.75
C VAL A 85 5.67 -6.91 5.10
N ALA A 86 6.95 -6.61 4.83
CA ALA A 86 8.07 -7.37 5.34
C ALA A 86 8.52 -6.82 6.71
N HIS A 87 8.69 -7.68 7.72
CA HIS A 87 9.24 -7.28 9.02
C HIS A 87 9.87 -8.48 9.73
N GLY A 88 11.07 -8.29 10.31
CA GLY A 88 11.77 -9.35 11.05
C GLY A 88 12.11 -10.60 10.22
N GLY A 89 12.32 -10.45 8.90
CA GLY A 89 12.56 -11.57 7.98
C GLY A 89 11.31 -12.39 7.62
N ARG A 90 10.13 -11.88 7.96
CA ARG A 90 8.82 -12.49 7.68
C ARG A 90 7.95 -11.55 6.86
N VAL A 91 6.91 -12.12 6.25
CA VAL A 91 5.87 -11.38 5.53
C VAL A 91 4.58 -11.42 6.36
N TRP A 92 3.99 -10.26 6.57
CA TRP A 92 2.82 -10.10 7.45
C TRP A 92 1.67 -9.45 6.69
N GLU A 93 0.46 -9.97 6.85
CA GLU A 93 -0.78 -9.38 6.34
C GLU A 93 -1.59 -8.77 7.49
N SER A 94 -1.98 -7.51 7.35
CA SER A 94 -2.86 -6.85 8.32
C SER A 94 -4.28 -7.40 8.23
N ARG A 95 -4.83 -7.91 9.34
CA ARG A 95 -6.22 -8.39 9.44
C ARG A 95 -7.15 -7.39 10.14
N HIS A 96 -6.68 -6.19 10.46
CA HIS A 96 -7.45 -5.14 11.11
C HIS A 96 -7.40 -3.84 10.30
N PRO A 97 -8.52 -3.09 10.17
CA PRO A 97 -8.47 -1.75 9.57
C PRO A 97 -7.70 -0.79 10.47
N ALA A 98 -7.03 0.20 9.86
CA ALA A 98 -6.24 1.19 10.60
C ALA A 98 -5.28 0.56 11.64
N ASN A 99 -4.59 -0.52 11.25
CA ASN A 99 -3.63 -1.21 12.09
C ASN A 99 -2.37 -0.34 12.28
N VAL A 100 -2.05 -0.06 13.55
CA VAL A 100 -0.94 0.81 13.96
C VAL A 100 0.18 0.07 14.69
N TRP A 101 0.00 -1.22 14.95
CA TRP A 101 0.94 -2.01 15.73
C TRP A 101 2.07 -2.55 14.85
N GLU A 102 3.22 -2.82 15.44
CA GLU A 102 4.35 -3.45 14.78
C GLU A 102 4.10 -4.97 14.62
N PRO A 103 4.21 -5.55 13.42
CA PRO A 103 4.07 -6.99 13.21
C PRO A 103 5.09 -7.77 14.03
N GLY A 104 4.66 -8.82 14.75
CA GLY A 104 5.54 -9.59 15.62
C GLY A 104 6.05 -8.84 16.87
N GLY A 105 5.54 -7.63 17.14
CA GLY A 105 5.85 -6.87 18.34
C GLY A 105 5.38 -7.57 19.62
N THR A 106 6.09 -7.35 20.73
CA THR A 106 5.71 -7.95 22.03
C THR A 106 4.34 -7.42 22.47
N GLY A 107 3.40 -8.33 22.75
CA GLY A 107 2.05 -7.98 23.23
C GLY A 107 1.06 -7.58 22.12
N VAL A 108 1.43 -7.74 20.85
CA VAL A 108 0.52 -7.55 19.72
C VAL A 108 -0.30 -8.83 19.51
N ASP A 109 -1.63 -8.69 19.39
CA ASP A 109 -2.54 -9.83 19.14
C ASP A 109 -2.34 -10.36 17.71
N ASP A 110 -2.25 -11.69 17.55
CA ASP A 110 -2.06 -12.36 16.26
C ASP A 110 -3.20 -12.10 15.25
N ARG A 111 -4.34 -11.57 15.71
CA ARG A 111 -5.45 -11.12 14.84
C ARG A 111 -5.19 -9.78 14.18
N LEU A 112 -4.15 -9.05 14.58
CA LEU A 112 -3.79 -7.77 13.96
C LEU A 112 -2.89 -8.01 12.75
N TRP A 113 -1.87 -8.84 12.92
CA TRP A 113 -0.91 -9.23 11.89
C TRP A 113 -0.84 -10.76 11.80
N VAL A 114 -1.17 -11.30 10.64
CA VAL A 114 -1.00 -12.72 10.35
C VAL A 114 0.31 -12.91 9.60
N ASP A 115 1.16 -13.79 10.11
CA ASP A 115 2.35 -14.24 9.39
C ASP A 115 1.89 -15.08 8.19
N VAL A 116 2.21 -14.59 6.99
CA VAL A 116 1.90 -15.22 5.70
C VAL A 116 3.16 -15.59 4.96
N THR A 117 4.30 -15.71 5.66
CA THR A 117 5.62 -15.98 5.03
C THR A 117 5.62 -17.24 4.18
N GLU A 118 4.88 -18.28 4.58
CA GLU A 118 4.82 -19.55 3.84
C GLU A 118 3.99 -19.44 2.55
N ASP A 119 2.97 -18.58 2.53
CA ASP A 119 2.09 -18.37 1.39
C ASP A 119 2.60 -17.24 0.46
N ALA A 120 3.48 -16.38 0.98
CA ALA A 120 4.04 -15.28 0.23
C ALA A 120 4.92 -15.80 -0.92
N PRO A 121 4.78 -15.24 -2.14
CA PRO A 121 5.68 -15.57 -3.23
C PRO A 121 7.11 -15.27 -2.81
N VAL A 122 7.98 -16.28 -2.92
CA VAL A 122 9.40 -16.09 -2.63
C VAL A 122 9.93 -15.08 -3.65
N PRO A 123 10.57 -13.98 -3.21
CA PRO A 123 11.14 -13.02 -4.14
C PRO A 123 12.14 -13.73 -5.06
N GLU A 124 12.07 -13.42 -6.35
CA GLU A 124 13.02 -13.92 -7.33
C GLU A 124 14.44 -13.66 -6.81
N PRO A 125 15.28 -14.72 -6.65
CA PRO A 125 16.62 -14.52 -6.13
C PRO A 125 17.39 -13.64 -7.10
N VAL A 126 17.82 -12.47 -6.61
CA VAL A 126 18.69 -11.58 -7.39
C VAL A 126 19.92 -12.41 -7.83
N PRO A 127 20.19 -12.53 -9.13
CA PRO A 127 21.22 -13.45 -9.60
C PRO A 127 22.58 -13.00 -9.07
N THR A 128 23.26 -13.86 -8.32
CA THR A 128 24.59 -13.55 -7.77
C THR A 128 25.60 -13.36 -8.90
N ALA A 129 26.24 -12.19 -8.94
CA ALA A 129 27.16 -11.82 -10.01
C ALA A 129 28.52 -11.31 -9.46
N PRO A 130 29.64 -11.56 -10.15
CA PRO A 130 30.94 -10.98 -9.80
C PRO A 130 30.88 -9.44 -9.74
N ALA A 131 31.69 -8.82 -8.87
CA ALA A 131 31.79 -7.37 -8.81
C ALA A 131 32.29 -6.81 -10.15
N PHE A 132 31.71 -5.68 -10.59
CA PHE A 132 32.16 -4.96 -11.78
C PHE A 132 33.63 -4.57 -11.65
N LYS A 133 34.40 -4.83 -12.71
CA LYS A 133 35.81 -4.49 -12.81
C LYS A 133 36.09 -3.86 -14.16
N ALA A 134 36.67 -2.67 -14.19
CA ALA A 134 37.10 -2.03 -15.43
C ALA A 134 38.24 -2.80 -16.12
N GLY A 135 38.26 -2.76 -17.46
CA GLY A 135 39.25 -3.45 -18.30
C GLY A 135 38.92 -4.91 -18.62
N GLU A 136 37.76 -5.40 -18.20
CA GLU A 136 37.24 -6.73 -18.53
C GLU A 136 36.45 -6.73 -19.85
N GLN A 137 36.63 -7.74 -20.70
CA GLN A 137 35.79 -7.96 -21.87
C GLN A 137 34.50 -8.68 -21.47
N VAL A 138 33.36 -8.10 -21.79
CA VAL A 138 32.03 -8.65 -21.49
C VAL A 138 31.21 -8.80 -22.77
N VAL A 139 30.25 -9.72 -22.74
CA VAL A 139 29.30 -9.99 -23.83
C VAL A 139 27.85 -9.85 -23.36
N PRO A 140 26.87 -9.65 -24.26
CA PRO A 140 25.47 -9.54 -23.88
C PRO A 140 25.00 -10.72 -23.04
N GLY A 141 24.34 -10.44 -21.91
CA GLY A 141 23.91 -11.43 -20.94
C GLY A 141 24.82 -11.58 -19.72
N ASP A 142 26.09 -11.16 -19.78
CA ASP A 142 26.99 -11.20 -18.62
C ASP A 142 26.45 -10.36 -17.47
N LEU A 143 26.49 -10.90 -16.25
CA LEU A 143 26.02 -10.21 -15.05
C LEU A 143 27.19 -9.64 -14.24
N ARG A 144 27.09 -8.38 -13.78
CA ARG A 144 28.06 -7.78 -12.85
C ARG A 144 27.35 -7.03 -11.73
N THR A 145 27.89 -7.12 -10.52
CA THR A 145 27.42 -6.37 -9.36
C THR A 145 28.14 -5.03 -9.27
N TYR A 146 27.40 -3.93 -9.25
CA TYR A 146 27.92 -2.58 -9.07
C TYR A 146 27.07 -1.86 -8.02
N GLN A 147 27.72 -1.33 -6.97
CA GLN A 147 27.05 -0.67 -5.84
C GLN A 147 25.92 -1.52 -5.20
N GLY A 148 26.10 -2.85 -5.15
CA GLY A 148 25.12 -3.77 -4.58
C GLY A 148 23.96 -4.14 -5.50
N VAL A 149 23.92 -3.61 -6.73
CA VAL A 149 22.91 -3.92 -7.74
C VAL A 149 23.52 -4.77 -8.84
N VAL A 150 22.80 -5.80 -9.30
CA VAL A 150 23.24 -6.66 -10.40
C VAL A 150 22.76 -6.07 -11.72
N TYR A 151 23.67 -5.98 -12.68
CA TYR A 151 23.41 -5.48 -14.02
C TYR A 151 23.75 -6.54 -15.05
N ARG A 152 22.95 -6.60 -16.11
CA ARG A 152 23.15 -7.43 -17.29
C ARG A 152 23.74 -6.58 -18.41
N CYS A 153 24.82 -7.07 -19.01
CA CYS A 153 25.43 -6.49 -20.19
C CYS A 153 24.46 -6.59 -21.38
N ILE A 154 24.28 -5.49 -22.12
CA ILE A 154 23.39 -5.40 -23.29
C ILE A 154 24.20 -5.56 -24.60
N GLN A 155 25.42 -5.02 -24.64
CA GLN A 155 26.27 -4.97 -25.83
C GLN A 155 27.69 -5.42 -25.50
N ALA A 156 28.33 -6.19 -26.38
CA ALA A 156 29.71 -6.61 -26.16
C ALA A 156 30.66 -5.39 -26.13
N HIS A 157 31.44 -5.26 -25.06
CA HIS A 157 32.40 -4.16 -24.91
C HIS A 157 33.50 -4.52 -23.90
N THR A 158 34.55 -3.70 -23.84
CA THR A 158 35.47 -3.69 -22.71
C THR A 158 34.93 -2.73 -21.66
N THR A 159 34.69 -3.22 -20.45
CA THR A 159 34.25 -2.42 -19.30
C THR A 159 35.22 -1.26 -19.03
N ALA A 160 34.68 -0.11 -18.64
CA ALA A 160 35.48 1.04 -18.27
C ALA A 160 34.84 1.81 -17.11
N ALA A 161 35.65 2.45 -16.27
CA ALA A 161 35.15 3.17 -15.09
C ALA A 161 34.20 4.34 -15.45
N HIS A 162 34.41 4.97 -16.61
CA HIS A 162 33.54 6.05 -17.12
C HIS A 162 32.29 5.54 -17.85
N TRP A 163 32.14 4.21 -17.99
CA TRP A 163 30.96 3.50 -18.47
C TRP A 163 30.46 2.54 -17.39
N SER A 164 30.23 3.07 -16.19
CA SER A 164 29.72 2.28 -15.07
C SER A 164 28.29 1.78 -15.34
N PRO A 165 27.88 0.62 -14.78
CA PRO A 165 26.58 0.03 -15.06
C PRO A 165 25.35 0.89 -14.73
N ASP A 166 25.46 1.79 -13.76
CA ASP A 166 24.42 2.74 -13.37
C ASP A 166 24.28 3.95 -14.32
N ALA A 167 25.33 4.30 -15.06
CA ALA A 167 25.35 5.48 -15.94
C ALA A 167 25.23 5.11 -17.44
N ALA A 168 25.77 3.96 -17.84
CA ALA A 168 25.83 3.54 -19.24
C ALA A 168 24.64 2.65 -19.64
N HIS A 169 23.43 3.23 -19.66
CA HIS A 169 22.17 2.50 -19.90
C HIS A 169 22.06 1.79 -21.27
N SER A 170 22.88 2.17 -22.27
CA SER A 170 22.95 1.45 -23.55
C SER A 170 23.80 0.19 -23.49
N LEU A 171 24.69 0.08 -22.49
CA LEU A 171 25.61 -1.04 -22.30
C LEU A 171 25.15 -1.98 -21.17
N TRP A 172 24.37 -1.48 -20.22
CA TRP A 172 23.93 -2.20 -19.02
C TRP A 172 22.45 -1.95 -18.73
N THR A 173 21.74 -3.01 -18.34
CA THR A 173 20.40 -2.94 -17.75
C THR A 173 20.43 -3.55 -16.35
N ARG A 174 19.58 -3.09 -15.44
CA ARG A 174 19.39 -3.80 -14.16
C ARG A 174 18.85 -5.21 -14.44
N ALA A 175 19.41 -6.21 -13.76
CA ALA A 175 19.04 -7.62 -13.90
C ALA A 175 17.78 -7.95 -13.11
#